data_AF-A0A358GG34-F1
#
_entry.id   AF-A0A358GG34-F1
#
_cell.length_a   1.000
_cell.length_b   1.000
_cell.length_c   1.000
_cell.angle_alpha   90.00
_cell.angle_beta   90.00
_cell.angle_gamma   90.00
#
_symmetry.space_group_name_H-M   'P 1'
#
loop_
_entity.id
_entity.type
_entity.pdbx_description
1 polymer ?
#
loop_
_entity_poly.entity_id
_entity_poly.type
_entity_poly.pdbx_seq_one_letter_code
_entity_poly.pdbx_strand_id
1 'polypeptide(L)'
;MLYSAFIRLNLYEQAYGYTYIRFLVHAFMIFLALLLLIAALRIRYTSIPLIRWYIVLSLTAYVAINYVGMDHRIAALNIERYHQTGHIDASYLANLSSDAVPLLREFAEEYPELKDVLLERYAYVQTEKVNHSWTSFNLARYRASRELTPLRTE
;
A
#
# COMPACT_ATOMS: atom_id res chain seq x y z
N MET A 1 -13.12 22.34 0.79
CA MET A 1 -13.68 21.00 0.46
C MET A 1 -12.66 19.89 0.60
N LEU A 2 -11.52 19.93 -0.12
CA LEU A 2 -10.45 18.90 -0.01
C LEU A 2 -9.96 18.67 1.42
N TYR A 3 -9.71 19.75 2.18
CA TYR A 3 -9.28 19.63 3.57
C TYR A 3 -10.29 18.88 4.47
N SER A 4 -11.58 19.16 4.32
CA SER A 4 -12.62 18.46 5.10
C SER A 4 -12.73 16.98 4.72
N ALA A 5 -12.61 16.64 3.43
CA ALA A 5 -12.59 15.26 2.96
C ALA A 5 -11.38 14.49 3.50
N PHE A 6 -10.20 15.13 3.52
CA PHE A 6 -8.97 14.57 4.08
C PHE A 6 -9.12 14.20 5.55
N ILE A 7 -9.64 15.12 6.38
CA ILE A 7 -9.86 14.87 7.81
C ILE A 7 -10.84 13.72 8.04
N ARG A 8 -11.91 13.65 7.25
CA ARG A 8 -12.90 12.57 7.34
C ARG A 8 -12.28 11.22 6.98
N LEU A 9 -11.46 11.17 5.93
CA LEU A 9 -10.78 9.95 5.51
C LEU A 9 -9.78 9.46 6.56
N ASN A 10 -9.01 10.39 7.16
CA ASN A 10 -8.09 10.08 8.25
C ASN A 10 -8.84 9.51 9.48
N LEU A 11 -10.00 10.08 9.83
CA LEU A 11 -10.83 9.53 10.91
C LEU A 11 -11.30 8.09 10.60
N TYR A 12 -11.65 7.80 9.34
CA TYR A 12 -12.00 6.44 8.93
C TYR A 12 -10.81 5.47 8.97
N GLU A 13 -9.60 5.92 8.65
CA GLU A 13 -8.39 5.10 8.76
C GLU A 13 -8.08 4.74 10.22
N GLN A 14 -8.26 5.68 11.14
CA GLN A 14 -8.10 5.42 12.57
C GLN A 14 -9.16 4.43 13.08
N ALA A 15 -10.42 4.58 12.65
CA ALA A 15 -11.51 3.73 13.09
C ALA A 15 -11.48 2.31 12.47
N TYR A 16 -11.10 2.17 11.20
CA TYR A 16 -11.25 0.93 10.44
C TYR A 16 -9.94 0.35 9.89
N GLY A 17 -8.81 1.05 10.00
CA GLY A 17 -7.50 0.62 9.48
C GLY A 17 -7.14 1.22 8.13
N TYR A 18 -5.89 1.02 7.72
CA TYR A 18 -5.38 1.55 6.46
C TYR A 18 -5.63 0.58 5.32
N THR A 19 -6.12 1.08 4.17
CA THR A 19 -6.37 0.28 2.98
C THR A 19 -5.84 0.94 1.70
N TYR A 20 -5.71 0.15 0.63
CA TYR A 20 -5.24 0.66 -0.67
C TYR A 20 -6.08 1.83 -1.18
N ILE A 21 -7.41 1.69 -1.16
CA ILE A 21 -8.30 2.70 -1.72
C ILE A 21 -8.14 4.02 -0.95
N ARG A 22 -8.07 3.98 0.38
CA ARG A 22 -7.94 5.19 1.20
C ARG A 22 -6.60 5.88 0.97
N PHE A 23 -5.50 5.12 0.90
CA PHE A 23 -4.19 5.66 0.58
C PHE A 23 -4.14 6.29 -0.82
N LEU A 24 -4.74 5.64 -1.82
CA LEU A 24 -4.77 6.17 -3.19
C LEU A 24 -5.61 7.44 -3.28
N VAL A 25 -6.74 7.49 -2.56
CA VAL A 25 -7.56 8.70 -2.45
C VAL A 25 -6.79 9.82 -1.76
N HIS A 26 -6.00 9.54 -0.71
CA HIS A 26 -5.10 10.52 -0.10
C HIS A 26 -4.09 11.10 -1.11
N ALA A 27 -3.41 10.24 -1.86
CA ALA A 27 -2.48 10.67 -2.91
C ALA A 27 -3.18 11.50 -3.99
N PHE A 28 -4.38 11.08 -4.41
CA PHE A 28 -5.18 11.78 -5.40
C PHE A 28 -5.67 13.15 -4.92
N MET A 29 -6.06 13.28 -3.65
CA MET A 29 -6.43 14.57 -3.06
C MET A 29 -5.27 15.57 -3.07
N ILE A 30 -4.06 15.11 -2.74
CA ILE A 30 -2.84 15.95 -2.80
C ILE A 30 -2.55 16.35 -4.25
N PHE A 31 -2.63 15.38 -5.17
CA PHE A 31 -2.45 15.64 -6.60
C PHE A 31 -3.45 16.68 -7.13
N LEU A 32 -4.74 16.55 -6.78
CA LEU A 32 -5.77 17.49 -7.18
C LEU A 32 -5.54 18.88 -6.56
N ALA A 33 -5.12 18.96 -5.29
CA ALA A 33 -4.76 20.22 -4.66
C ALA A 33 -3.63 20.94 -5.41
N LEU A 34 -2.61 20.20 -5.86
CA LEU A 34 -1.50 20.74 -6.65
C LEU A 34 -1.96 21.21 -8.04
N LEU A 35 -2.82 20.46 -8.72
CA LEU A 35 -3.41 20.88 -10.01
C LEU A 35 -4.19 22.19 -9.85
N LEU A 36 -5.04 22.29 -8.83
CA LEU A 36 -5.82 23.49 -8.55
C LEU A 36 -4.92 24.68 -8.18
N LEU A 37 -3.82 24.43 -7.46
CA LEU A 37 -2.82 25.46 -7.14
C LEU A 37 -2.16 26.00 -8.41
N ILE A 38 -1.74 25.13 -9.33
CA ILE A 38 -1.18 25.55 -10.63
C ILE A 38 -2.22 26.34 -11.44
N ALA A 39 -3.47 25.89 -11.47
CA ALA A 39 -4.56 26.60 -12.13
C ALA A 39 -4.76 28.01 -11.53
N ALA A 40 -4.73 28.14 -10.20
CA ALA A 40 -4.84 29.41 -9.51
C ALA A 40 -3.67 30.35 -9.81
N LEU A 41 -2.44 29.82 -9.85
CA LEU A 41 -1.25 30.61 -10.22
C LEU A 41 -1.35 31.17 -11.64
N ARG A 42 -1.93 30.42 -12.58
CA ARG A 42 -2.14 30.91 -13.95
C ARG A 42 -3.05 32.14 -14.02
N ILE A 43 -4.01 32.28 -13.10
CA ILE A 43 -4.88 33.48 -13.05
C ILE A 43 -4.03 34.72 -12.76
N ARG A 44 -2.97 34.59 -11.95
CA ARG A 44 -2.05 35.70 -11.64
C ARG A 44 -0.94 35.86 -12.69
N TYR A 45 -0.47 34.76 -13.26
CA TYR A 45 0.66 34.72 -14.19
C TYR A 45 0.24 34.05 -15.51
N THR A 46 -0.18 34.88 -16.47
CA THR A 46 -0.73 34.42 -17.76
C THR A 46 0.27 33.64 -18.63
N SER A 47 1.58 33.75 -18.35
CA SER A 47 2.64 33.09 -19.12
C SER A 47 2.88 31.62 -18.75
N ILE A 48 2.17 31.05 -17.78
CA ILE A 48 2.40 29.66 -17.34
C ILE A 48 1.80 28.66 -18.36
N PRO A 49 2.61 27.79 -19.00
CA PRO A 49 2.09 26.76 -19.90
C PRO A 49 1.46 25.61 -19.10
N LEU A 50 0.15 25.74 -18.80
CA LEU A 50 -0.61 24.78 -17.98
C LEU A 50 -0.40 23.31 -18.35
N ILE A 51 -0.54 22.99 -19.64
CA ILE A 51 -0.51 21.61 -20.14
C ILE A 51 0.83 20.95 -19.82
N ARG A 52 1.95 21.67 -19.97
CA ARG A 52 3.29 21.14 -19.68
C ARG A 52 3.41 20.78 -18.21
N TRP A 53 3.00 21.68 -17.32
CA TRP A 53 3.05 21.45 -15.88
C TRP A 53 2.14 20.32 -15.42
N TYR A 54 0.96 20.18 -16.02
CA TYR A 54 0.04 19.09 -15.69
C TYR A 54 0.60 17.73 -16.11
N ILE A 55 1.23 17.64 -17.28
CA ILE A 55 1.86 16.40 -17.75
C ILE A 55 3.02 16.03 -16.81
N VAL A 56 3.91 16.98 -16.52
CA VAL A 56 5.05 16.74 -15.62
C VAL A 56 4.58 16.31 -14.23
N LEU A 57 3.59 17.00 -13.67
CA LEU A 57 3.04 16.67 -12.36
C LEU A 57 2.38 15.29 -12.34
N SER A 58 1.59 14.96 -13.37
CA SER A 58 0.91 13.65 -13.47
C SER A 58 1.92 12.51 -13.58
N LEU A 59 2.95 12.67 -14.42
CA LEU A 59 4.00 11.67 -14.57
C LEU A 59 4.78 11.49 -13.25
N THR A 60 5.12 12.60 -12.60
CA THR A 60 5.82 12.58 -11.31
C THR A 60 4.97 11.90 -10.23
N ALA A 61 3.68 12.22 -10.15
CA ALA A 61 2.77 11.60 -9.19
C ALA A 61 2.59 10.09 -9.45
N TYR A 62 2.47 9.69 -10.72
CA TYR A 62 2.37 8.29 -11.11
C TYR A 62 3.62 7.49 -10.71
N VAL A 63 4.80 8.03 -11.02
CA VAL A 63 6.07 7.42 -10.61
C VAL A 63 6.16 7.37 -9.09
N ALA A 64 5.91 8.48 -8.40
CA ALA A 64 5.97 8.54 -6.95
C ALA A 64 5.10 7.47 -6.27
N ILE A 65 3.84 7.29 -6.71
CA ILE A 65 2.93 6.29 -6.14
C ILE A 65 3.49 4.87 -6.30
N ASN A 66 4.09 4.54 -7.45
CA ASN A 66 4.68 3.23 -7.69
C ASN A 66 5.92 2.96 -6.81
N TYR A 67 6.71 4.00 -6.49
CA TYR A 67 7.95 3.86 -5.72
C TYR A 67 7.75 3.93 -4.20
N VAL A 68 6.63 4.45 -3.71
CA VAL A 68 6.38 4.65 -2.27
C VAL A 68 6.25 3.33 -1.49
N GLY A 69 6.09 2.18 -2.16
CA GLY A 69 5.98 0.89 -1.47
C GLY A 69 4.70 0.81 -0.63
N MET A 70 3.57 1.07 -1.28
CA MET A 70 2.26 1.22 -0.66
C MET A 70 1.90 0.05 0.28
N ASP A 71 2.19 -1.18 -0.15
CA ASP A 71 1.94 -2.40 0.63
C ASP A 71 2.67 -2.38 1.97
N HIS A 72 3.97 -2.08 1.95
CA HIS A 72 4.79 -2.03 3.16
C HIS A 72 4.30 -0.94 4.12
N ARG A 73 3.93 0.23 3.60
CA ARG A 73 3.39 1.32 4.43
C ARG A 73 2.03 0.99 5.04
N ILE A 74 1.14 0.36 4.27
CA ILE A 74 -0.17 -0.08 4.77
C ILE A 74 0.01 -1.12 5.87
N ALA A 75 0.92 -2.08 5.69
CA ALA A 75 1.22 -3.08 6.71
C ALA A 75 1.77 -2.42 7.99
N ALA A 76 2.78 -1.56 7.88
CA ALA A 76 3.39 -0.88 9.03
C ALA A 76 2.37 -0.04 9.82
N LEU A 77 1.54 0.74 9.14
CA LEU A 77 0.54 1.58 9.80
C LEU A 77 -0.58 0.76 10.47
N ASN A 78 -0.97 -0.39 9.91
CA ASN A 78 -1.94 -1.27 10.55
C ASN A 78 -1.34 -2.00 11.77
N ILE A 79 -0.06 -2.38 11.72
CA ILE A 79 0.67 -2.93 12.88
C ILE A 79 0.77 -1.87 13.98
N GLU A 80 1.14 -0.64 13.64
CA GLU A 80 1.19 0.46 14.62
C GLU A 80 -0.18 0.73 15.25
N ARG A 81 -1.24 0.72 14.44
CA ARG A 81 -2.62 0.83 14.93
C ARG A 81 -3.00 -0.35 15.85
N TYR A 82 -2.53 -1.56 15.56
CA TYR A 82 -2.76 -2.70 16.43
C TYR A 82 -2.17 -2.47 17.83
N HIS A 83 -0.95 -1.95 17.94
CA HIS A 83 -0.36 -1.63 19.25
C HIS A 83 -1.16 -0.57 20.04
N GLN A 84 -1.91 0.29 19.35
CA GLN A 84 -2.72 1.34 19.99
C GLN A 84 -4.15 0.90 20.33
N THR A 85 -4.74 0.03 19.50
CA THR A 85 -6.19 -0.29 19.56
C THR A 85 -6.48 -1.75 19.89
N GLY A 86 -5.49 -2.64 19.74
CA GLY A 86 -5.64 -4.09 19.87
C GLY A 86 -6.41 -4.76 18.72
N HIS A 87 -6.84 -4.00 17.71
CA HIS A 87 -7.64 -4.51 16.60
C HIS A 87 -6.85 -4.56 15.30
N ILE A 88 -6.80 -5.73 14.67
CA ILE A 88 -6.14 -5.95 13.38
C ILE A 88 -6.96 -6.87 12.49
N ASP A 89 -6.94 -6.60 11.18
CA ASP A 89 -7.53 -7.49 10.18
C ASP A 89 -6.44 -8.35 9.55
N ALA A 90 -6.20 -9.52 10.14
CA ALA A 90 -5.19 -10.46 9.68
C ALA A 90 -5.47 -10.97 8.25
N SER A 91 -6.76 -11.09 7.88
CA SER A 91 -7.16 -11.53 6.55
C SER A 91 -6.84 -10.50 5.47
N TYR A 92 -7.02 -9.20 5.78
CA TYR A 92 -6.63 -8.12 4.89
C TYR A 92 -5.10 -8.04 4.74
N LEU A 93 -4.36 -8.13 5.85
CA LEU A 93 -2.90 -8.09 5.83
C LEU A 93 -2.29 -9.28 5.08
N ALA A 94 -2.83 -10.49 5.23
CA ALA A 94 -2.35 -11.63 4.47
C ALA A 94 -2.61 -11.51 2.96
N ASN A 95 -3.60 -10.70 2.55
CA ASN A 95 -3.90 -10.41 1.15
C ASN A 95 -3.02 -9.32 0.52
N LEU A 96 -2.18 -8.63 1.29
CA LEU A 96 -1.23 -7.66 0.74
C LEU A 96 -0.22 -8.31 -0.21
N SER A 97 0.45 -7.48 -1.01
CA SER A 97 1.51 -7.94 -1.92
C SER A 97 2.61 -8.69 -1.16
N SER A 98 3.33 -9.55 -1.89
CA SER A 98 4.48 -10.30 -1.40
C SER A 98 5.60 -9.41 -0.82
N ASP A 99 5.63 -8.13 -1.17
CA ASP A 99 6.56 -7.15 -0.59
C ASP A 99 6.30 -6.83 0.89
N ALA A 100 5.08 -7.04 1.39
CA ALA A 100 4.76 -6.84 2.81
C ALA A 100 5.13 -8.04 3.69
N VAL A 101 5.37 -9.21 3.08
CA VAL A 101 5.62 -10.48 3.78
C VAL A 101 6.75 -10.43 4.81
N PRO A 102 7.92 -9.78 4.56
CA PRO A 102 8.97 -9.71 5.56
C PRO A 102 8.51 -9.03 6.86
N LEU A 103 7.75 -7.94 6.74
CA LEU A 103 7.23 -7.19 7.88
C LEU A 103 6.10 -7.98 8.59
N LEU A 104 5.23 -8.64 7.82
CA LEU A 104 4.15 -9.46 8.37
C LEU A 104 4.67 -10.72 9.07
N ARG A 105 5.80 -11.27 8.62
CA ARG A 105 6.49 -12.37 9.29
C ARG A 105 7.00 -11.94 10.67
N GLU A 106 7.67 -10.80 10.75
CA GLU A 106 8.17 -10.27 12.03
C GLU A 106 7.01 -10.05 13.01
N PHE A 107 5.91 -9.46 12.54
CA PHE A 107 4.72 -9.25 13.35
C PHE A 107 3.99 -10.56 13.72
N ALA A 108 4.10 -11.62 12.90
CA ALA A 108 3.50 -12.92 13.21
C ALA A 108 4.13 -13.62 14.42
N GLU A 109 5.32 -13.22 14.86
CA GLU A 109 5.90 -13.68 16.13
C GLU A 109 5.13 -13.13 17.35
N GLU A 110 4.57 -11.93 17.23
CA GLU A 110 3.76 -11.29 18.28
C GLU A 110 2.28 -11.68 18.20
N TYR A 111 1.78 -11.97 16.98
CA TYR A 111 0.38 -12.33 16.74
C TYR A 111 0.25 -13.69 16.01
N PRO A 112 0.15 -14.82 16.73
CA PRO A 112 0.19 -16.16 16.15
C PRO A 112 -0.93 -16.45 15.15
N GLU A 113 -2.12 -15.90 15.35
CA GLU A 113 -3.25 -16.10 14.42
C GLU A 113 -2.94 -15.57 13.00
N LEU A 114 -2.08 -14.55 12.87
CA LEU A 114 -1.65 -14.06 11.56
C LEU A 114 -0.73 -15.07 10.87
N LYS A 115 0.09 -15.82 11.62
CA LYS A 115 0.98 -16.85 11.07
C LYS A 115 0.18 -17.88 10.27
N ASP A 116 -0.91 -18.38 10.83
CA ASP A 116 -1.75 -19.41 10.21
C ASP A 116 -2.39 -18.89 8.92
N VAL A 117 -2.96 -17.69 8.95
CA VAL A 117 -3.60 -17.06 7.77
C VAL A 117 -2.56 -16.76 6.67
N LEU A 118 -1.35 -16.33 7.04
CA LEU A 118 -0.25 -16.10 6.09
C LEU A 118 0.22 -17.40 5.42
N LEU A 119 0.36 -18.47 6.20
CA LEU A 119 0.78 -19.78 5.69
C LEU A 119 -0.29 -20.40 4.78
N GLU A 120 -1.57 -20.32 5.15
CA GLU A 120 -2.68 -20.76 4.32
C GLU A 120 -2.69 -20.03 2.98
N ARG A 121 -2.57 -18.69 3.02
CA ARG A 121 -2.50 -17.86 1.83
C ARG A 121 -1.29 -18.20 0.95
N TYR A 122 -0.14 -18.41 1.56
CA TYR A 122 1.07 -18.79 0.84
C TYR A 122 0.93 -20.14 0.17
N ALA A 123 0.33 -21.13 0.86
CA ALA A 123 0.05 -22.44 0.31
C ALA A 123 -0.89 -22.34 -0.90
N TYR A 124 -1.99 -21.57 -0.79
CA TYR A 124 -2.92 -21.32 -1.89
C TYR A 124 -2.24 -20.70 -3.11
N VAL A 125 -1.46 -19.64 -2.90
CA VAL A 125 -0.71 -18.96 -3.98
C VAL A 125 0.33 -19.90 -4.60
N GLN A 126 0.78 -20.94 -3.89
CA GLN A 126 1.74 -21.92 -4.38
C GLN A 126 1.09 -23.10 -5.12
N THR A 127 -0.11 -23.53 -4.74
CA THR A 127 -0.86 -24.58 -5.46
C THR A 127 -1.39 -24.11 -6.82
N GLU A 128 -1.66 -22.81 -7.00
CA GLU A 128 -1.93 -22.23 -8.33
C GLU A 128 -0.72 -22.32 -9.30
N LYS A 129 0.50 -22.63 -8.81
CA LYS A 129 1.77 -22.52 -9.56
C LYS A 129 2.18 -23.75 -10.40
N VAL A 130 1.28 -24.66 -10.74
CA VAL A 130 1.65 -25.87 -11.51
C VAL A 130 2.16 -25.53 -12.94
N ASN A 131 2.03 -24.29 -13.44
CA ASN A 131 2.44 -23.90 -14.81
C ASN A 131 3.13 -22.52 -14.93
N HIS A 132 4.30 -22.30 -14.30
CA HIS A 132 5.04 -21.04 -14.50
C HIS A 132 6.24 -21.16 -15.46
N SER A 133 6.17 -20.39 -16.56
CA SER A 133 7.30 -20.05 -17.43
C SER A 133 8.21 -18.98 -16.80
N TRP A 134 9.49 -18.94 -17.19
CA TRP A 134 10.48 -17.93 -16.77
C TRP A 134 9.97 -16.48 -16.83
N THR A 135 9.06 -16.18 -17.77
CA THR A 135 8.48 -14.85 -17.97
C THR A 135 7.64 -14.33 -16.80
N SER A 136 7.20 -15.20 -15.90
CA SER A 136 6.37 -14.83 -14.74
C SER A 136 7.18 -14.59 -13.45
N PHE A 137 8.50 -14.55 -13.56
CA PHE A 137 9.38 -14.31 -12.42
C PHE A 137 9.13 -12.94 -11.78
N ASN A 138 9.00 -12.92 -10.46
CA ASN A 138 8.79 -11.72 -9.67
C ASN A 138 9.67 -11.76 -8.41
N LEU A 139 10.49 -10.72 -8.23
CA LEU A 139 11.46 -10.63 -7.15
C LEU A 139 10.81 -10.58 -5.76
N ALA A 140 9.69 -9.86 -5.61
CA ALA A 140 8.94 -9.78 -4.36
C ALA A 140 8.46 -11.17 -3.92
N ARG A 141 7.93 -11.96 -4.87
CA ARG A 141 7.50 -13.34 -4.61
C ARG A 141 8.67 -14.24 -4.21
N TYR A 142 9.81 -14.08 -4.87
CA TYR A 142 11.02 -14.83 -4.52
C TYR A 142 11.46 -14.54 -3.08
N ARG A 143 11.50 -13.26 -2.68
CA ARG A 143 11.81 -12.85 -1.31
C ARG A 143 10.79 -13.43 -0.31
N ALA A 144 9.50 -13.25 -0.56
CA ALA A 144 8.44 -13.81 0.30
C ALA A 144 8.58 -15.32 0.48
N SER A 145 8.87 -16.07 -0.59
CA SER A 145 9.07 -17.52 -0.48
C SER A 145 10.23 -17.90 0.42
N ARG A 146 11.33 -17.15 0.37
CA ARG A 146 12.51 -17.39 1.20
C ARG A 146 12.21 -17.16 2.69
N GLU A 147 11.41 -16.14 3.00
CA GLU A 147 11.05 -15.80 4.39
C GLU A 147 9.99 -16.76 4.99
N LEU A 148 9.07 -17.28 4.18
CA LEU A 148 7.96 -18.13 4.65
C LEU A 148 8.28 -19.64 4.66
N THR A 149 9.23 -20.10 3.85
CA THR A 149 9.67 -21.51 3.85
C THR A 149 10.10 -22.02 5.24
N PRO A 150 10.94 -21.30 6.03
CA PRO A 150 11.33 -21.77 7.35
C PRO A 150 10.16 -21.83 8.35
N LEU A 151 9.18 -20.93 8.25
CA LEU A 151 8.01 -20.92 9.15
C LEU A 151 7.08 -22.13 8.99
N ARG A 152 7.17 -22.85 7.85
CA ARG A 152 6.43 -24.09 7.61
C ARG A 152 7.07 -25.31 8.28
N THR A 153 8.37 -25.24 8.55
CA THR A 153 9.14 -26.36 9.12
C THR A 153 9.22 -26.34 10.65
N GLU A 154 8.80 -25.24 11.26
CA GLU A 154 8.66 -25.03 12.71
C GLU A 154 7.23 -25.31 13.17
#